data_AF-A0A6M7UT62-F1
#
_entry.id   AF-A0A6M7UT62-F1
#
_cell.length_a   1.000
_cell.length_b   1.000
_cell.length_c   1.000
_cell.angle_alpha   90.00
_cell.angle_beta   90.00
_cell.angle_gamma   90.00
#
_symmetry.space_group_name_H-M   'P 1'
#
loop_
_entity.id
_entity.type
_entity.pdbx_description
1 polymer ?
#
loop_
_entity_poly.entity_id
_entity_poly.type
_entity_poly.pdbx_seq_one_letter_code
_entity_poly.pdbx_strand_id
1 'polypeptide(L)'
;MIGNDADWPDWQDEKSYRYTRHLTRRGWAWEFLRRNPAFQRDCRHALEHAEFAERWFEVEVVRSSLDLTQWGLLFRKLVEA
;
A
#
# COMPACT_ATOMS: atom_id res chain seq x y z
N MET A 1 -18.00 -7.46 -14.75
CA MET A 1 -16.52 -7.55 -14.89
C MET A 1 -15.95 -6.22 -14.45
N ILE A 2 -15.46 -6.11 -13.21
CA ILE A 2 -14.85 -4.89 -12.66
C ILE A 2 -13.68 -5.33 -11.78
N GLY A 3 -12.47 -4.94 -12.17
CA GLY A 3 -11.20 -5.32 -11.56
C GLY A 3 -10.20 -5.60 -12.68
N ASN A 4 -9.41 -4.60 -13.06
CA ASN A 4 -8.37 -4.74 -14.06
C ASN A 4 -7.30 -5.71 -13.50
N ASP A 5 -7.29 -6.97 -13.93
CA ASP A 5 -6.31 -8.01 -13.55
C ASP A 5 -4.87 -7.68 -14.01
N ALA A 6 -4.58 -6.43 -14.40
CA ALA A 6 -3.44 -6.05 -15.22
C ALA A 6 -2.19 -5.53 -14.47
N ASP A 7 -2.21 -5.41 -13.14
CA ASP A 7 -1.06 -4.83 -12.39
C ASP A 7 -0.26 -5.84 -11.54
N TRP A 8 -0.65 -7.12 -11.54
CA TRP A 8 0.10 -8.14 -10.80
C TRP A 8 1.18 -8.77 -11.69
N PRO A 9 2.40 -8.97 -11.15
CA PRO A 9 3.40 -9.76 -11.85
C PRO A 9 2.85 -11.15 -12.13
N ASP A 10 3.08 -11.68 -13.33
CA ASP A 10 2.61 -13.01 -13.74
C ASP A 10 3.08 -14.06 -12.74
N TRP A 11 2.12 -14.68 -12.05
CA TRP A 11 2.39 -15.67 -11.00
C TRP A 11 2.96 -16.98 -11.55
N GLN A 12 2.79 -17.24 -12.86
CA GLN A 12 3.34 -18.41 -13.53
C GLN A 12 4.79 -18.19 -13.99
N ASP A 13 5.21 -16.93 -14.14
CA ASP A 13 6.59 -16.59 -14.44
C ASP A 13 7.39 -16.37 -13.15
N GLU A 14 8.27 -17.31 -12.80
CA GLU A 14 9.18 -17.18 -11.66
C GLU A 14 10.00 -15.89 -11.71
N LYS A 15 10.36 -15.40 -12.90
CA LYS A 15 11.17 -14.18 -13.06
C LYS A 15 10.46 -12.96 -12.50
N SER A 16 9.13 -12.92 -12.60
CA SER A 16 8.26 -11.87 -12.06
C SER A 16 8.38 -11.70 -10.54
N TYR A 17 8.85 -12.72 -9.83
CA TYR A 17 8.98 -12.74 -8.37
C TYR A 17 10.43 -12.86 -7.88
N ARG A 18 11.44 -12.74 -8.75
CA ARG A 18 12.87 -12.83 -8.34
C ARG A 18 13.24 -11.88 -7.20
N TYR A 19 12.66 -10.68 -7.17
CA TYR A 19 12.88 -9.71 -6.11
C TYR A 19 12.49 -10.24 -4.71
N THR A 20 11.52 -11.18 -4.63
CA THR A 20 11.03 -11.72 -3.36
C THR A 20 12.12 -12.47 -2.58
N ARG A 21 13.15 -12.99 -3.26
CA ARG A 21 14.30 -13.66 -2.65
C ARG A 21 15.10 -12.76 -1.70
N HIS A 22 14.95 -11.45 -1.85
CA HIS A 22 15.65 -10.45 -1.04
C HIS A 22 14.75 -9.78 0.01
N LEU A 23 13.50 -10.22 0.14
CA LEU A 23 12.58 -9.63 1.10
C LEU A 23 12.92 -10.06 2.53
N THR A 24 13.00 -9.07 3.40
CA THR A 24 12.99 -9.29 4.84
C THR A 24 11.60 -9.77 5.30
N ARG A 25 11.47 -10.17 6.58
CA ARG A 25 10.15 -10.49 7.17
C ARG A 25 9.14 -9.34 7.02
N ARG A 26 9.59 -8.09 7.17
CA ARG A 26 8.76 -6.90 6.94
C ARG A 26 8.38 -6.74 5.48
N GLY A 27 9.30 -7.04 4.55
CA GLY A 27 9.02 -7.05 3.12
C GLY A 27 7.94 -8.08 2.75
N TRP A 28 8.01 -9.29 3.31
CA TRP A 28 6.97 -10.29 3.14
C TRP A 28 5.62 -9.86 3.72
N ALA A 29 5.62 -9.30 4.93
CA ALA A 29 4.40 -8.77 5.53
C ALA A 29 3.73 -7.73 4.64
N TRP A 30 4.52 -6.82 4.04
CA TRP A 30 4.04 -5.85 3.08
C TRP A 30 3.48 -6.48 1.80
N GLU A 31 4.18 -7.48 1.22
CA GLU A 31 3.70 -8.16 0.00
C GLU A 31 2.36 -8.89 0.22
N PHE A 32 2.16 -9.52 1.38
CA PHE A 32 0.87 -10.12 1.72
C PHE A 32 -0.20 -9.06 1.92
N LEU A 33 0.11 -7.99 2.66
CA LEU A 33 -0.85 -6.94 2.97
C LEU A 33 -1.33 -6.23 1.70
N ARG A 34 -0.42 -5.78 0.83
CA ARG A 34 -0.80 -5.02 -0.38
C ARG A 34 -1.62 -5.83 -1.40
N ARG A 35 -1.62 -7.16 -1.31
CA ARG A 35 -2.45 -8.07 -2.12
C ARG A 35 -3.78 -8.44 -1.46
N ASN A 36 -4.01 -8.06 -0.20
CA ASN A 36 -5.25 -8.35 0.48
C ASN A 36 -6.38 -7.47 -0.11
N PRO A 37 -7.47 -8.05 -0.65
CA PRO A 37 -8.56 -7.26 -1.25
C PRO A 37 -9.29 -6.33 -0.27
N ALA A 38 -9.37 -6.69 1.01
CA ALA A 38 -9.97 -5.82 2.02
C ALA A 38 -9.08 -4.60 2.29
N PHE A 39 -7.78 -4.82 2.46
CA PHE A 39 -6.80 -3.73 2.58
C PHE A 39 -6.83 -2.80 1.35
N GLN A 40 -6.90 -3.34 0.14
CA GLN A 40 -7.00 -2.52 -1.08
C GLN A 40 -8.27 -1.68 -1.15
N ARG A 41 -9.40 -2.18 -0.63
CA ARG A 41 -10.63 -1.37 -0.53
C ARG A 41 -10.46 -0.26 0.48
N ASP A 42 -9.93 -0.57 1.67
CA ASP A 42 -9.72 0.42 2.72
C ASP A 42 -8.73 1.50 2.29
N CYS A 43 -7.63 1.13 1.60
CA CYS A 43 -6.69 2.08 1.02
C CYS A 43 -7.32 2.96 -0.06
N ARG A 44 -8.16 2.40 -0.94
CA ARG A 44 -8.86 3.19 -1.97
C ARG A 44 -9.79 4.22 -1.32
N HIS A 45 -10.57 3.79 -0.34
CA HIS A 45 -11.46 4.67 0.42
C HIS A 45 -10.66 5.74 1.18
N ALA A 46 -9.51 5.37 1.76
CA ALA A 46 -8.62 6.31 2.44
C ALA A 46 -8.07 7.37 1.48
N LEU A 47 -7.72 6.99 0.24
CA LEU A 47 -7.21 7.88 -0.81
C LEU A 47 -8.29 8.80 -1.39
N GLU A 48 -9.52 8.30 -1.58
CA GLU A 48 -10.66 9.11 -2.05
C GLU A 48 -10.98 10.29 -1.12
N HIS A 49 -10.74 10.11 0.18
CA HIS A 49 -10.96 11.12 1.21
C HIS A 49 -9.67 11.76 1.72
N ALA A 50 -8.55 11.54 1.04
CA ALA A 50 -7.28 12.10 1.46
C ALA A 50 -7.03 13.50 0.90
N GLU A 51 -6.39 14.33 1.72
CA GLU A 51 -5.75 15.55 1.27
C GLU A 51 -4.29 15.26 0.93
N PHE A 52 -3.90 15.56 -0.31
CA PHE A 52 -2.52 15.49 -0.75
C PHE A 52 -1.79 16.73 -0.26
N ALA A 53 -1.11 16.57 0.86
CA ALA A 53 -0.56 17.66 1.63
C ALA A 53 0.60 18.33 0.91
N GLU A 54 1.62 17.55 0.56
CA GLU A 54 2.86 18.04 -0.02
C GLU A 54 3.56 16.89 -0.77
N ARG A 55 4.15 17.20 -1.93
CA ARG A 55 5.02 16.29 -2.67
C ARG A 55 6.47 16.72 -2.46
N TRP A 56 7.25 15.89 -1.78
CA TRP A 56 8.68 16.12 -1.57
C TRP A 56 9.44 15.06 -2.37
N PHE A 57 10.09 15.48 -3.45
CA PHE A 57 10.80 14.57 -4.38
C PHE A 57 9.88 13.44 -4.91
N GLU A 58 10.26 12.17 -4.72
CA GLU A 58 9.49 10.98 -5.10
C GLU A 58 8.49 10.53 -4.02
N VAL A 59 8.40 11.25 -2.90
CA VAL A 59 7.50 10.89 -1.78
C VAL A 59 6.29 11.81 -1.80
N GLU A 60 5.11 11.19 -1.81
CA GLU A 60 3.81 11.87 -1.70
C GLU A 60 3.24 11.66 -0.29
N VAL A 61 3.00 12.77 0.41
CA VAL A 61 2.41 12.72 1.76
C VAL A 61 0.90 12.84 1.65
N VAL A 62 0.22 11.74 1.99
CA VAL A 62 -1.23 11.62 1.98
C VAL A 62 -1.75 11.77 3.40
N ARG A 63 -2.61 12.77 3.64
CA ARG A 63 -3.34 12.92 4.90
C ARG A 63 -4.71 12.30 4.75
N SER A 64 -4.96 11.21 5.46
CA SER A 64 -6.28 10.56 5.49
C SER A 64 -6.78 10.47 6.92
N SER A 65 -8.08 10.67 7.12
CA SER A 65 -8.75 10.47 8.40
C SER A 65 -9.07 8.99 8.68
N LEU A 66 -8.87 8.10 7.70
CA LEU A 66 -9.10 6.67 7.89
C LEU A 66 -8.04 6.02 8.77
N ASP A 67 -8.50 5.26 9.75
CA ASP A 67 -7.64 4.48 10.62
C ASP A 67 -7.26 3.14 9.96
N LEU A 68 -6.03 3.09 9.44
CA LEU A 68 -5.43 1.88 8.88
C LEU A 68 -4.55 1.12 9.88
N THR A 69 -4.53 1.51 11.17
CA THR A 69 -3.70 0.83 12.20
C THR A 69 -4.14 -0.62 12.44
N GLN A 70 -5.40 -0.95 12.15
CA GLN A 70 -5.92 -2.33 12.14
C GLN A 70 -5.12 -3.28 11.24
N TRP A 71 -4.44 -2.75 10.22
CA TRP A 71 -3.58 -3.50 9.30
C TRP A 71 -2.11 -3.62 9.78
N GLY A 72 -1.81 -3.13 10.99
CA GLY A 72 -0.45 -3.12 11.55
C GLY A 72 0.48 -2.08 10.92
N LEU A 73 -0.07 -1.15 10.14
CA LEU A 73 0.69 -0.05 9.55
C LEU A 73 0.83 1.10 10.55
N LEU A 74 2.06 1.58 10.70
CA LEU A 74 2.38 2.75 11.50
C LEU A 74 2.52 3.95 10.59
N PHE A 75 1.67 4.95 10.80
CA PHE A 75 1.77 6.24 10.10
C PHE A 75 2.33 7.29 11.06
N ARG A 76 3.15 8.20 10.54
CA ARG A 76 3.57 9.36 11.32
C ARG A 76 2.40 10.33 11.38
N LYS A 77 1.74 10.40 12.54
CA LYS A 77 0.76 11.46 12.81
C LYS A 77 1.49 12.81 12.76
N LEU A 78 1.11 13.68 11.83
CA LEU A 78 1.51 15.08 11.89
C LEU A 78 0.76 15.70 13.06
N VAL A 79 1.49 16.21 14.04
CA VAL A 79 0.92 17.03 15.11
C VAL A 79 0.96 18.46 14.58
N GLU A 80 -0.20 19.06 14.35
CA GLU A 80 -0.29 20.50 14.07
C GLU A 80 0.15 21.26 15.32
N ALA A 81 1.02 22.26 15.12
CA ALA A 81 1.64 23.07 16.17
C ALA A 81 0.70 24.18 16.67
#